data_AF-A0A2S8RFD4-F1
#
_entry.id   AF-A0A2S8RFD4-F1
#
_cell.length_a   1.000
_cell.length_b   1.000
_cell.length_c   1.000
_cell.angle_alpha   90.00
_cell.angle_beta   90.00
_cell.angle_gamma   90.00
#
_symmetry.space_group_name_H-M   'P 1'
#
loop_
_entity.id
_entity.type
_entity.pdbx_description
1 polymer ?
#
loop_
_entity_poly.entity_id
_entity_poly.type
_entity_poly.pdbx_seq_one_letter_code
_entity_poly.pdbx_strand_id
1 'polypeptide(L)'
;MELEATQRKRPGALLARLKEHPLARIGLGIITGVADDDPGGIATYSQAGAQFGLSMLWTMPFAFPLMAAVQAMCASLGRVTGKGLAANIKEAFP
;
A
#
# COMPACT_ATOMS: atom_id res chain seq x y z
N MET A 1 -29.17 -41.70 18.39
CA MET A 1 -27.83 -41.73 18.99
C MET A 1 -26.85 -41.86 17.84
N GLU A 2 -26.08 -40.88 17.38
CA GLU A 2 -25.86 -39.44 17.60
C GLU A 2 -25.38 -38.96 16.21
N LEU A 3 -26.07 -38.06 15.52
CA LEU A 3 -25.69 -36.65 15.40
C LEU A 3 -24.17 -36.36 15.33
N GLU A 4 -23.45 -36.93 14.37
CA GLU A 4 -22.23 -36.30 13.85
C GLU A 4 -22.59 -35.30 12.73
N ALA A 5 -23.06 -34.14 13.18
CA ALA A 5 -23.24 -32.98 12.34
C ALA A 5 -21.87 -32.59 11.75
N THR A 6 -21.70 -32.85 10.45
CA THR A 6 -20.69 -32.26 9.58
C THR A 6 -20.72 -30.74 9.72
N GLN A 7 -19.95 -30.21 10.66
CA GLN A 7 -19.65 -28.79 10.80
C GLN A 7 -18.59 -28.42 9.76
N ARG A 8 -18.99 -28.41 8.49
CA ARG A 8 -18.22 -27.80 7.40
C ARG A 8 -18.22 -26.29 7.64
N LYS A 9 -17.24 -25.78 8.41
CA LYS A 9 -17.01 -24.34 8.62
C LYS A 9 -17.01 -23.67 7.25
N ARG A 10 -18.06 -22.89 6.98
CA ARG A 10 -18.24 -22.18 5.72
C ARG A 10 -17.03 -21.25 5.53
N PRO A 11 -16.26 -21.34 4.42
CA PRO A 11 -15.06 -20.52 4.21
C PRO A 11 -15.32 -19.01 4.31
N GLY A 12 -16.57 -18.58 4.12
CA GLY A 12 -17.00 -17.19 4.28
C GLY A 12 -16.89 -16.63 5.70
N ALA A 13 -16.97 -17.45 6.76
CA ALA A 13 -16.87 -16.95 8.14
C ALA A 13 -15.43 -16.54 8.51
N LEU A 14 -14.43 -17.22 7.92
CA LEU A 14 -13.02 -16.93 8.13
C LEU A 14 -12.58 -15.70 7.33
N LEU A 15 -13.07 -15.57 6.10
CA LEU A 15 -12.92 -14.37 5.26
C LEU A 15 -13.58 -13.13 5.88
N ALA A 16 -14.76 -13.26 6.47
CA ALA A 16 -15.41 -12.17 7.19
C ALA A 16 -14.57 -11.71 8.40
N ARG A 17 -14.01 -12.65 9.17
CA ARG A 17 -13.11 -12.34 10.29
C ARG A 17 -11.79 -11.72 9.84
N LEU A 18 -11.22 -12.16 8.72
CA LEU A 18 -10.05 -11.54 8.12
C LEU A 18 -10.34 -10.11 7.67
N LYS A 19 -11.53 -9.84 7.12
CA LYS A 19 -11.95 -8.51 6.66
C LYS A 19 -12.16 -7.51 7.81
N GLU A 20 -12.53 -7.99 9.00
CA GLU A 20 -12.66 -7.17 10.21
C GLU A 20 -11.35 -6.98 10.97
N HIS A 21 -10.28 -7.69 10.57
CA HIS A 21 -8.99 -7.56 11.23
C HIS A 21 -8.34 -6.21 10.87
N PRO A 22 -7.76 -5.46 11.83
CA PRO A 22 -7.11 -4.17 11.55
C PRO A 22 -5.99 -4.27 10.50
N LEU A 23 -5.32 -5.41 10.40
CA LEU A 23 -4.32 -5.67 9.34
C LEU A 23 -4.91 -5.67 7.92
N ALA A 24 -6.20 -5.96 7.74
CA ALA A 24 -6.84 -5.85 6.42
C ALA A 24 -6.86 -4.41 5.90
N ARG A 25 -6.78 -3.41 6.79
CA ARG A 25 -6.71 -1.99 6.42
C ARG A 25 -5.30 -1.54 6.05
N ILE A 26 -4.27 -2.25 6.50
CA ILE A 26 -2.84 -1.96 6.24
C ILE A 26 -2.38 -2.56 4.90
N GLY A 27 -3.13 -3.52 4.35
CA GLY A 27 -2.77 -4.22 3.11
C GLY A 27 -2.45 -3.30 1.94
N LEU A 28 -3.21 -2.21 1.75
CA LEU A 28 -2.92 -1.24 0.68
C LEU A 28 -1.59 -0.49 0.91
N GLY A 29 -1.28 -0.15 2.17
CA GLY A 29 -0.02 0.51 2.55
C GLY A 29 1.20 -0.40 2.35
N ILE A 30 1.06 -1.70 2.62
CA ILE A 30 2.14 -2.67 2.39
C ILE A 30 2.37 -2.85 0.88
N ILE A 31 1.31 -3.03 0.10
CA ILE A 31 1.43 -3.20 -1.36
C ILE A 31 2.08 -1.98 -1.99
N THR A 32 1.66 -0.76 -1.61
CA THR A 32 2.25 0.46 -2.17
C THR A 32 3.68 0.68 -1.71
N GLY A 33 4.02 0.30 -0.47
CA GLY A 33 5.40 0.40 0.02
C GLY A 33 6.35 -0.54 -0.72
N VAL A 34 5.94 -1.80 -0.92
CA VAL A 34 6.74 -2.76 -1.71
C VAL A 34 6.86 -2.32 -3.17
N ALA A 35 5.87 -1.63 -3.73
CA ALA A 35 5.94 -1.08 -5.08
C ALA A 35 6.88 0.14 -5.19
N ASP A 36 7.11 0.88 -4.11
CA ASP A 36 8.01 2.05 -4.07
C ASP A 36 9.50 1.63 -3.99
N ASP A 37 9.80 0.48 -3.38
CA ASP A 37 11.14 -0.10 -3.25
C ASP A 37 11.52 -1.01 -4.43
N ASP A 38 11.50 -0.48 -5.65
CA ASP A 38 11.88 -1.22 -6.85
C ASP A 38 13.42 -1.37 -7.02
N PRO A 39 13.92 -2.34 -7.83
CA PRO A 39 15.36 -2.55 -8.01
C PRO A 39 16.11 -1.30 -8.52
N GLY A 40 15.43 -0.46 -9.30
CA GLY A 40 15.98 0.80 -9.80
C GLY A 40 16.18 1.84 -8.71
N GLY A 41 15.21 2.00 -7.82
CA GLY A 41 15.31 2.82 -6.62
C GLY A 41 16.45 2.34 -5.72
N ILE A 42 16.50 1.04 -5.41
CA ILE A 42 17.57 0.47 -4.58
C ILE A 42 18.96 0.70 -5.18
N ALA A 43 19.14 0.52 -6.49
CA ALA A 43 20.40 0.79 -7.17
C ALA A 43 20.80 2.27 -7.08
N THR A 44 19.83 3.17 -7.30
CA THR A 44 20.05 4.63 -7.25
C THR A 44 20.43 5.08 -5.85
N TYR A 45 19.69 4.66 -4.83
CA TYR A 45 19.98 5.02 -3.45
C TYR A 45 21.30 4.41 -2.96
N SER A 46 21.66 3.21 -3.44
CA SER A 46 22.96 2.57 -3.15
C SER A 46 24.13 3.33 -3.79
N GLN A 47 24.00 3.74 -5.05
CA GLN A 47 25.02 4.55 -5.73
C GLN A 47 25.16 5.92 -5.05
N ALA A 48 24.04 6.59 -4.78
CA ALA A 48 24.03 7.86 -4.08
C ALA A 48 24.63 7.74 -2.66
N GLY A 49 24.32 6.66 -1.95
CA GLY A 49 24.90 6.36 -0.63
C GLY A 49 26.40 6.10 -0.68
N ALA A 50 26.89 5.38 -1.69
CA ALA A 50 28.32 5.14 -1.89
C ALA A 50 29.09 6.43 -2.25
N GLN A 51 28.47 7.34 -3.00
CA GLN A 51 29.11 8.58 -3.47
C GLN A 51 29.03 9.72 -2.45
N PHE A 52 27.90 9.88 -1.75
CA PHE A 52 27.62 11.03 -0.87
C PHE A 52 27.59 10.68 0.63
N GLY A 53 27.60 9.40 0.98
CA GLY A 53 27.51 8.95 2.37
C GLY A 53 26.28 9.51 3.08
N LEU A 54 26.48 10.06 4.28
CA LEU A 54 25.41 10.66 5.09
C LEU A 54 25.03 12.09 4.66
N SER A 55 25.75 12.67 3.70
CA SER A 55 25.58 14.08 3.29
C SER A 55 24.24 14.38 2.62
N MET A 56 23.48 13.35 2.23
CA MET A 56 22.12 13.49 1.67
C MET A 56 21.00 13.33 2.69
N LEU A 57 21.27 12.93 3.94
CA LEU A 57 20.23 12.69 4.95
C LEU A 57 19.37 13.92 5.27
N TRP A 58 19.89 15.13 5.07
CA TRP A 58 19.14 16.37 5.28
C TRP A 58 17.94 16.53 4.34
N THR A 59 17.89 15.76 3.24
CA THR A 59 16.75 15.75 2.32
C THR A 59 15.56 14.95 2.86
N MET A 60 15.79 13.97 3.75
CA MET A 60 14.74 13.09 4.27
C MET A 60 13.61 13.81 5.01
N PRO A 61 13.87 14.82 5.86
CA PRO A 61 12.83 15.64 6.48
C PRO A 61 11.86 16.29 5.49
N PHE A 62 12.25 16.48 4.22
CA PHE A 62 11.39 17.03 3.17
C PHE A 62 10.82 15.93 2.27
N ALA A 63 11.62 14.95 1.88
CA ALA A 63 11.20 13.87 0.99
C ALA A 63 10.13 12.97 1.63
N PHE A 64 10.29 12.63 2.90
CA PHE A 64 9.35 11.74 3.61
C PHE A 64 7.93 12.33 3.73
N PRO A 65 7.71 13.57 4.24
CA PRO A 65 6.36 14.12 4.31
C PRO A 65 5.75 14.39 2.93
N LEU A 66 6.57 14.74 1.94
CA LEU A 66 6.10 14.90 0.56
C LEU A 66 5.56 13.59 -0.01
N MET A 67 6.32 12.50 0.14
CA MET A 67 5.89 11.16 -0.25
C MET A 67 4.60 10.75 0.47
N ALA A 68 4.54 10.95 1.79
CA ALA A 68 3.37 10.63 2.60
C ALA A 68 2.13 11.43 2.15
N ALA A 69 2.29 12.71 1.81
CA ALA A 69 1.21 13.53 1.28
C ALA A 69 0.70 13.00 -0.07
N VAL A 70 1.60 12.62 -0.98
CA VAL A 70 1.24 12.02 -2.27
C VAL A 70 0.47 10.72 -2.08
N GLN A 71 0.96 9.81 -1.23
CA GLN A 71 0.27 8.55 -0.92
C GLN A 71 -1.11 8.79 -0.27
N ALA A 72 -1.22 9.77 0.64
CA ALA A 72 -2.49 10.13 1.27
C ALA A 72 -3.50 10.72 0.28
N MET A 73 -3.04 11.53 -0.68
CA MET A 73 -3.88 12.05 -1.76
C MET A 73 -4.37 10.93 -2.67
N CYS A 74 -3.49 10.05 -3.12
CA CYS A 74 -3.85 8.89 -3.95
C CYS A 74 -4.84 7.96 -3.22
N ALA A 75 -4.60 7.69 -1.93
CA ALA A 75 -5.50 6.90 -1.11
C ALA A 75 -6.86 7.58 -0.93
N SER A 76 -6.88 8.90 -0.74
CA SER A 76 -8.12 9.68 -0.60
C SER A 76 -8.92 9.70 -1.91
N LEU A 77 -8.25 9.87 -3.05
CA LEU A 77 -8.86 9.80 -4.37
C LEU A 77 -9.49 8.43 -4.61
N GLY A 78 -8.74 7.33 -4.39
CA GLY A 78 -9.27 5.98 -4.52
C GLY A 78 -10.42 5.69 -3.56
N ARG A 79 -10.39 6.25 -2.34
CA ARG A 79 -11.47 6.12 -1.36
C ARG A 79 -12.74 6.87 -1.77
N VAL A 80 -12.61 8.04 -2.37
CA VAL A 80 -13.75 8.89 -2.77
C VAL A 80 -14.36 8.43 -4.09
N THR A 81 -13.55 8.10 -5.09
CA THR A 81 -14.07 7.75 -6.42
C THR A 81 -14.31 6.25 -6.60
N GLY A 82 -13.73 5.41 -5.72
CA GLY A 82 -13.78 3.95 -5.85
C GLY A 82 -12.96 3.42 -7.04
N LYS A 83 -12.18 4.27 -7.71
CA LYS A 83 -11.42 3.98 -8.93
C LYS A 83 -9.94 4.30 -8.70
N GLY A 84 -9.05 3.57 -9.38
CA GLY A 84 -7.61 3.85 -9.36
C GLY A 84 -7.25 5.16 -10.05
N LEU A 85 -6.04 5.68 -9.79
CA LEU A 85 -5.58 6.96 -10.33
C LEU A 85 -5.66 7.02 -11.87
N ALA A 86 -5.20 5.98 -12.56
CA ALA A 86 -5.26 5.91 -14.03
C ALA A 86 -6.70 5.96 -14.59
N ALA A 87 -7.64 5.31 -13.90
CA ALA A 87 -9.05 5.33 -14.29
C ALA A 87 -9.67 6.72 -14.08
N ASN A 88 -9.34 7.39 -12.98
CA ASN A 88 -9.76 8.77 -12.74
C ASN A 88 -9.16 9.74 -13.77
N ILE A 89 -7.89 9.57 -14.15
CA ILE A 89 -7.24 10.40 -15.18
C ILE A 89 -7.94 10.24 -16.53
N LYS A 90 -8.21 9.01 -16.96
CA LYS A 90 -8.92 8.74 -18.22
C LYS A 90 -10.34 9.33 -18.26
N GLU A 91 -10.99 9.45 -17.12
CA GLU A 91 -12.34 10.03 -17.02
C GLU A 91 -12.29 11.56 -16.97
N ALA A 92 -11.25 12.14 -16.37
CA ALA A 92 -11.06 13.58 -16.30
C ALA A 92 -10.51 14.19 -17.60
N PHE A 93 -9.73 13.43 -18.38
CA PHE A 93 -9.09 13.87 -19.60
C PHE A 93 -9.43 12.90 -20.76
N PRO A 94 -10.23 13.33 -21.76
CA PRO A 94 -10.63 12.51 -22.90
C PRO A 94 -9.50 12.24 -23.90
#